data_AF-A0A7X8YZR4-F1
#
_entry.id   AF-A0A7X8YZR4-F1
#
_cell.length_a   1.000
_cell.length_b   1.000
_cell.length_c   1.000
_cell.angle_alpha   90.00
_cell.angle_beta   90.00
_cell.angle_gamma   90.00
#
_symmetry.space_group_name_H-M   'P 1'
#
loop_
_entity.id
_entity.type
_entity.pdbx_description
1 polymer ?
#
loop_
_entity_poly.entity_id
_entity_poly.type
_entity_poly.pdbx_seq_one_letter_code
_entity_poly.pdbx_strand_id
1 'polypeptide(L)'
;MSRLPEKQFIILGAAVLLAALAGCDSTPSGQQQPIAYVPAGPSPSEIFMPVQIGAIQTAPGDWMGRGVVVNGVVTAVEEPGIFTVADINTRINRLMVVVPRNPDLITSRLNEGDVVQVSGRVELFTAGMLNTYPAAFGREGMGPTVTPSFYSQHINRPALVADTIDWLTYTR
;
A
#
# COMPACT_ATOMS: atom_id res chain seq x y z
N MET A 1 53.77 43.40 4.82
CA MET A 1 52.29 43.51 4.92
C MET A 1 51.68 42.70 3.77
N SER A 2 50.63 41.90 4.02
CA SER A 2 49.59 41.39 3.09
C SER A 2 49.95 40.90 1.67
N ARG A 3 49.51 39.74 1.15
CA ARG A 3 48.56 38.69 1.60
C ARG A 3 48.85 37.36 0.84
N LEU A 4 48.41 36.23 1.41
CA LEU A 4 48.20 34.90 0.79
C LEU A 4 46.93 34.91 -0.13
N PRO A 5 46.51 33.85 -0.86
CA PRO A 5 46.84 32.41 -0.78
C PRO A 5 47.24 31.79 -2.16
N GLU A 6 47.18 30.49 -2.51
CA GLU A 6 46.61 29.27 -1.86
C GLU A 6 47.37 27.95 -2.21
N LYS A 7 46.67 26.87 -2.62
CA LYS A 7 47.14 25.51 -2.92
C LYS A 7 46.23 24.84 -3.95
N GLN A 8 46.71 23.84 -4.70
CA GLN A 8 46.04 22.53 -4.87
C GLN A 8 47.09 21.41 -5.10
N PHE A 9 46.81 20.20 -4.61
CA PHE A 9 47.74 19.05 -4.61
C PHE A 9 47.17 17.84 -5.40
N ILE A 10 47.89 17.48 -6.46
CA ILE A 10 48.45 16.17 -6.89
C ILE A 10 47.89 14.79 -6.39
N ILE A 11 48.00 13.82 -7.33
CA ILE A 11 48.15 12.34 -7.26
C ILE A 11 46.89 11.46 -7.35
N LEU A 12 46.79 10.76 -8.49
CA LEU A 12 46.17 9.44 -8.63
C LEU A 12 47.26 8.36 -8.70
N GLY A 13 46.99 7.17 -8.14
CA GLY A 13 47.59 5.91 -8.61
C GLY A 13 48.48 5.15 -7.63
N ALA A 14 48.03 3.94 -7.26
CA ALA A 14 48.87 2.77 -6.96
C ALA A 14 48.04 1.49 -7.19
N ALA A 15 48.66 0.46 -7.76
CA ALA A 15 48.02 -0.82 -8.09
C ALA A 15 48.62 -1.97 -7.25
N VAL A 16 47.89 -3.09 -7.12
CA VAL A 16 48.45 -4.39 -6.70
C VAL A 16 47.82 -5.51 -7.53
N LEU A 17 48.62 -6.53 -7.86
CA LEU A 17 48.29 -7.73 -8.65
C LEU A 17 48.87 -8.98 -7.94
N LEU A 18 48.61 -10.19 -8.45
CA LEU A 18 49.02 -11.54 -7.98
C LEU A 18 48.18 -12.14 -6.82
N ALA A 19 47.97 -13.46 -6.71
CA ALA A 19 48.20 -14.61 -7.62
C ALA A 19 47.33 -15.83 -7.19
N ALA A 20 47.32 -16.92 -7.97
CA ALA A 20 46.48 -18.11 -7.76
C ALA A 20 47.18 -19.25 -6.96
N LEU A 21 46.40 -20.17 -6.37
CA LEU A 21 46.57 -21.65 -6.47
C LEU A 21 45.56 -22.48 -5.62
N ALA A 22 45.28 -23.71 -6.11
CA ALA A 22 44.86 -24.92 -5.38
C ALA A 22 43.52 -24.99 -4.58
N GLY A 23 42.48 -25.53 -5.24
CA GLY A 23 41.79 -26.77 -4.86
C GLY A 23 41.20 -26.99 -3.45
N CYS A 24 39.86 -27.02 -3.39
CA CYS A 24 39.09 -28.05 -2.68
C CYS A 24 37.66 -28.13 -3.23
N ASP A 25 37.18 -29.34 -3.52
CA ASP A 25 35.76 -29.59 -3.78
C ASP A 25 34.97 -29.37 -2.49
N SER A 26 34.01 -28.45 -2.54
CA SER A 26 32.83 -28.52 -1.67
C SER A 26 31.66 -27.88 -2.39
N THR A 27 30.72 -28.72 -2.84
CA THR A 27 29.40 -28.27 -3.30
C THR A 27 28.61 -27.78 -2.08
N PRO A 28 28.31 -26.49 -1.92
CA PRO A 28 27.34 -26.05 -0.94
C PRO A 28 25.98 -26.18 -1.63
N SER A 29 25.20 -27.16 -1.19
CA SER A 29 23.76 -27.20 -1.46
C SER A 29 23.18 -25.81 -1.26
N GLY A 30 22.69 -25.19 -2.33
CA GLY A 30 22.12 -23.85 -2.33
C GLY A 30 20.80 -23.83 -1.57
N GLN A 31 20.87 -23.89 -0.23
CA GLN A 31 19.81 -23.40 0.62
C GLN A 31 19.70 -21.91 0.34
N GLN A 32 18.78 -21.57 -0.56
CA GLN A 32 18.38 -20.20 -0.80
C GLN A 32 17.84 -19.68 0.52
N GLN A 33 18.69 -18.90 1.22
CA GLN A 33 18.32 -18.27 2.47
C GLN A 33 17.00 -17.52 2.23
N PRO A 34 16.03 -17.59 3.16
CA PRO A 34 14.77 -16.87 2.99
C PRO A 34 15.11 -15.40 2.78
N ILE A 35 14.86 -14.92 1.56
CA ILE A 35 15.10 -13.52 1.20
C ILE A 35 14.15 -12.73 2.08
N ALA A 36 14.69 -12.11 3.13
CA ALA A 36 13.93 -11.21 3.96
C ALA A 36 13.37 -10.13 3.03
N TYR A 37 12.04 -10.08 2.92
CA TYR A 37 11.37 -9.06 2.12
C TYR A 37 11.67 -7.71 2.76
N VAL A 38 12.68 -7.03 2.22
CA VAL A 38 12.89 -5.60 2.44
C VAL A 38 11.91 -4.92 1.50
N PRO A 39 10.87 -4.22 2.01
CA PRO A 39 9.98 -3.45 1.16
C PRO A 39 10.80 -2.46 0.33
N ALA A 40 10.35 -2.18 -0.89
CA ALA A 40 10.92 -1.06 -1.63
C ALA A 40 10.84 0.20 -0.74
N GLY A 41 11.97 0.92 -0.62
CA GLY A 41 12.03 2.15 0.18
C GLY A 41 10.94 3.13 -0.25
N PRO A 42 10.46 4.00 0.66
CA PRO A 42 9.28 4.81 0.41
C PRO A 42 9.43 5.62 -0.88
N SER A 43 8.38 5.57 -1.71
CA SER A 43 8.14 6.58 -2.75
C SER A 43 8.29 7.98 -2.16
N PRO A 44 8.67 9.01 -2.94
CA PRO A 44 8.82 10.39 -2.45
C PRO A 44 7.65 10.76 -1.55
N SER A 45 7.97 11.03 -0.27
CA SER A 45 7.08 10.83 0.87
C SER A 45 5.68 11.39 0.66
N GLU A 46 4.73 10.52 0.33
CA GLU A 46 3.33 10.91 0.15
C GLU A 46 2.76 11.34 1.50
N ILE A 47 2.28 12.59 1.54
CA ILE A 47 1.73 13.19 2.76
C ILE A 47 0.27 12.76 2.87
N PHE A 48 0.03 11.70 3.62
CA PHE A 48 -1.33 11.27 3.96
C PHE A 48 -1.91 12.18 5.05
N MET A 49 -2.99 12.88 4.72
CA MET A 49 -3.68 13.77 5.67
C MET A 49 -4.74 13.02 6.49
N PRO A 50 -4.75 13.09 7.83
CA PRO A 50 -5.83 12.54 8.64
C PRO A 50 -7.17 13.20 8.32
N VAL A 51 -8.21 12.40 8.04
CA VAL A 51 -9.53 12.89 7.63
C VAL A 51 -10.65 11.98 8.17
N GLN A 52 -11.81 12.58 8.43
CA GLN A 52 -13.04 11.83 8.77
C GLN A 52 -13.76 11.37 7.50
N ILE A 53 -14.40 10.20 7.53
CA ILE A 53 -15.06 9.63 6.35
C ILE A 53 -16.18 10.55 5.85
N GLY A 54 -16.92 11.19 6.78
CA GLY A 54 -17.94 12.18 6.44
C GLY A 54 -17.43 13.38 5.63
N ALA A 55 -16.17 13.79 5.78
CA ALA A 55 -15.61 14.90 4.99
C ALA A 55 -15.36 14.49 3.53
N ILE A 56 -14.87 13.26 3.30
CA ILE A 56 -14.72 12.68 1.96
C ILE A 56 -16.09 12.52 1.28
N GLN A 57 -17.10 12.04 2.01
CA GLN A 57 -18.45 11.87 1.46
C GLN A 57 -19.15 13.20 1.14
N THR A 58 -18.94 14.24 1.96
CA THR A 58 -19.65 15.53 1.83
C THR A 58 -19.08 16.40 0.71
N ALA A 59 -17.75 16.39 0.53
CA ALA A 59 -17.05 17.23 -0.45
C ALA A 59 -16.06 16.39 -1.30
N PRO A 60 -16.53 15.36 -2.03
CA PRO A 60 -15.66 14.37 -2.65
C PRO A 60 -14.63 14.96 -3.61
N GLY A 61 -15.03 15.97 -4.39
CA GLY A 61 -14.14 16.67 -5.33
C GLY A 61 -12.94 17.34 -4.68
N ASP A 62 -13.02 17.73 -3.40
CA ASP A 62 -11.90 18.33 -2.68
C ASP A 62 -10.84 17.28 -2.31
N TRP A 63 -11.25 16.02 -2.12
CA TRP A 63 -10.37 14.92 -1.68
C TRP A 63 -9.86 14.04 -2.83
N MET A 64 -10.55 14.04 -3.98
CA MET A 64 -10.15 13.28 -5.17
C MET A 64 -8.66 13.44 -5.51
N GLY A 65 -7.97 12.31 -5.64
CA GLY A 65 -6.54 12.23 -5.95
C GLY A 65 -5.59 12.50 -4.77
N ARG A 66 -6.08 12.87 -3.59
CA ARG A 66 -5.24 13.15 -2.41
C ARG A 66 -4.93 11.89 -1.60
N GLY A 67 -3.73 11.85 -1.04
CA GLY A 67 -3.36 10.91 0.02
C GLY A 67 -4.03 11.29 1.34
N VAL A 68 -4.71 10.34 1.97
CA VAL A 68 -5.42 10.51 3.25
C VAL A 68 -5.16 9.34 4.21
N VAL A 69 -5.37 9.58 5.51
CA VAL A 69 -5.49 8.54 6.53
C VAL A 69 -6.91 8.60 7.11
N VAL A 70 -7.62 7.48 7.12
CA VAL A 70 -8.93 7.34 7.78
C VAL A 70 -8.87 6.29 8.88
N ASN A 71 -9.57 6.54 9.98
CA ASN A 71 -9.77 5.57 11.06
C ASN A 71 -11.23 5.14 11.08
N GLY A 72 -11.50 3.83 11.00
CA GLY A 72 -12.85 3.31 10.83
C GLY A 72 -13.05 1.93 11.43
N VAL A 73 -14.33 1.58 11.62
CA VAL A 73 -14.77 0.22 11.95
C VAL A 73 -15.13 -0.49 10.66
N VAL A 74 -14.63 -1.71 10.45
CA VAL A 74 -15.01 -2.57 9.32
C VAL A 74 -16.48 -2.98 9.47
N THR A 75 -17.30 -2.74 8.43
CA THR A 75 -18.76 -3.03 8.44
C THR A 75 -19.22 -4.00 7.37
N ALA A 76 -18.35 -4.38 6.45
CA ALA A 76 -18.60 -5.41 5.43
C ALA A 76 -17.26 -5.82 4.81
N VAL A 77 -17.10 -7.10 4.49
CA VAL A 77 -15.97 -7.66 3.73
C VAL A 77 -16.57 -8.52 2.62
N GLU A 78 -16.46 -8.07 1.37
CA GLU A 78 -17.09 -8.77 0.23
C GLU A 78 -16.13 -9.79 -0.37
N GLU A 79 -14.92 -9.36 -0.72
CA GLU A 79 -13.98 -10.10 -1.56
C GLU A 79 -12.52 -9.84 -1.14
N PRO A 80 -11.55 -10.65 -1.62
CA PRO A 80 -10.14 -10.37 -1.41
C PRO A 80 -9.74 -8.98 -1.87
N GLY A 81 -9.50 -8.09 -0.91
CA GLY A 81 -9.12 -6.70 -1.15
C GLY A 81 -10.27 -5.68 -1.23
N ILE A 82 -11.52 -6.05 -0.92
CA ILE A 82 -12.62 -5.07 -0.81
C ILE A 82 -13.29 -5.16 0.55
N PHE A 83 -13.39 -4.03 1.22
CA PHE A 83 -14.17 -3.90 2.45
C PHE A 83 -14.73 -2.49 2.59
N THR A 84 -15.69 -2.33 3.50
CA THR A 84 -16.27 -1.02 3.83
C THR A 84 -15.91 -0.67 5.26
N VAL A 85 -15.38 0.54 5.47
CA VAL A 85 -15.17 1.12 6.79
C VAL A 85 -16.22 2.20 7.08
N ALA A 86 -16.64 2.32 8.34
CA ALA A 86 -17.52 3.38 8.82
C ALA A 86 -16.85 4.20 9.92
N ASP A 87 -17.25 5.47 10.09
CA ASP A 87 -16.72 6.34 11.15
C ASP A 87 -16.86 5.66 12.52
N ILE A 88 -15.77 5.61 13.30
CA ILE A 88 -15.71 4.86 14.59
C ILE A 88 -16.84 5.26 15.55
N ASN A 89 -17.13 6.57 15.63
CA ASN A 89 -18.07 7.13 16.61
C ASN A 89 -19.54 7.04 16.18
N THR A 90 -19.82 7.24 14.89
CA THR A 90 -21.21 7.40 14.39
C THR A 90 -21.69 6.19 13.59
N ARG A 91 -20.79 5.50 12.89
CA ARG A 91 -21.07 4.45 11.88
C ARG A 91 -22.04 4.88 10.76
N ILE A 92 -22.30 6.18 10.62
CA ILE A 92 -23.21 6.76 9.61
C ILE A 92 -22.49 6.85 8.27
N ASN A 93 -21.36 7.56 8.23
CA ASN A 93 -20.58 7.74 7.01
C ASN A 93 -19.74 6.49 6.75
N ARG A 94 -19.64 6.10 5.47
CA ARG A 94 -18.99 4.85 5.04
C ARG A 94 -18.09 5.06 3.83
N LEU A 95 -16.89 4.51 3.86
CA LEU A 95 -15.93 4.55 2.76
C LEU A 95 -15.63 3.14 2.30
N MET A 96 -15.74 2.89 1.01
CA MET A 96 -15.23 1.67 0.42
C MET A 96 -13.71 1.73 0.36
N VAL A 97 -13.04 0.65 0.73
CA VAL A 97 -11.59 0.48 0.65
C VAL A 97 -11.28 -0.59 -0.38
N VAL A 98 -10.33 -0.30 -1.27
CA VAL A 98 -9.81 -1.23 -2.29
C VAL A 98 -8.32 -1.47 -2.00
N VAL A 99 -7.90 -2.73 -1.92
CA VAL A 99 -6.54 -3.13 -1.55
C VAL A 99 -5.82 -3.72 -2.77
N PRO A 100 -5.05 -2.92 -3.53
CA PRO A 100 -4.44 -3.37 -4.78
C PRO A 100 -3.27 -4.35 -4.59
N ARG A 101 -2.68 -4.43 -3.39
CA ARG A 101 -1.47 -5.23 -3.09
C ARG A 101 -1.75 -6.26 -2.02
N ASN A 102 -1.39 -7.51 -2.30
CA ASN A 102 -1.60 -8.66 -1.40
C ASN A 102 -3.02 -8.75 -0.79
N PRO A 103 -4.09 -8.57 -1.60
CA PRO A 103 -5.47 -8.45 -1.12
C PRO A 103 -5.89 -9.60 -0.21
N ASP A 104 -5.62 -10.84 -0.61
CA ASP A 104 -5.93 -12.05 0.17
C ASP A 104 -5.29 -12.03 1.56
N LEU A 105 -4.04 -11.57 1.70
CA LEU A 105 -3.32 -11.56 2.98
C LEU A 105 -3.89 -10.53 3.97
N ILE A 106 -4.51 -9.47 3.45
CA ILE A 106 -5.14 -8.44 4.26
C ILE A 106 -6.55 -8.88 4.67
N THR A 107 -7.42 -9.22 3.72
CA THR A 107 -8.82 -9.53 4.01
C THR A 107 -9.03 -10.87 4.70
N SER A 108 -8.15 -11.87 4.52
CA SER A 108 -8.20 -13.12 5.30
C SER A 108 -7.98 -12.92 6.81
N ARG A 109 -7.61 -11.72 7.24
CA ARG A 109 -7.39 -11.33 8.64
C ARG A 109 -8.33 -10.23 9.12
N LEU A 110 -9.26 -9.79 8.27
CA LEU A 110 -10.09 -8.62 8.49
C LEU A 110 -11.53 -9.07 8.80
N ASN A 111 -12.01 -8.78 10.00
CA ASN A 111 -13.34 -9.16 10.47
C ASN A 111 -14.28 -7.95 10.54
N GLU A 112 -15.58 -8.16 10.39
CA GLU A 112 -16.58 -7.13 10.72
C GLU A 112 -16.50 -6.78 12.21
N GLY A 113 -16.40 -5.49 12.51
CA GLY A 113 -16.15 -4.99 13.86
C GLY A 113 -14.69 -4.62 14.17
N ASP A 114 -13.73 -5.05 13.34
CA ASP A 114 -12.33 -4.62 13.48
C ASP A 114 -12.21 -3.10 13.37
N VAL A 115 -11.31 -2.51 14.17
CA VAL A 115 -10.97 -1.09 14.07
C VAL A 115 -9.66 -0.98 13.32
N VAL A 116 -9.67 -0.28 12.19
CA VAL A 116 -8.52 -0.14 11.29
C VAL A 116 -8.21 1.32 11.01
N GLN A 117 -6.92 1.60 10.84
CA GLN A 117 -6.40 2.78 10.18
C GLN A 117 -6.05 2.40 8.74
N VAL A 118 -6.51 3.17 7.77
CA VAL A 118 -6.21 2.95 6.35
C VAL A 118 -5.55 4.21 5.81
N SER A 119 -4.35 4.06 5.23
CA SER A 119 -3.71 5.11 4.43
C SER A 119 -3.84 4.77 2.94
N GLY A 120 -4.07 5.79 2.10
CA GLY A 120 -4.27 5.56 0.68
C GLY A 120 -4.69 6.82 -0.08
N ARG A 121 -4.97 6.66 -1.38
CA ARG A 121 -5.48 7.72 -2.25
C ARG A 121 -6.99 7.67 -2.40
N VAL A 122 -7.67 8.81 -2.27
CA VAL A 122 -9.11 8.90 -2.59
C VAL A 122 -9.29 8.89 -4.10
N GLU A 123 -10.03 7.91 -4.61
CA GLU A 123 -10.35 7.77 -6.03
C GLU A 123 -11.87 7.61 -6.24
N LEU A 124 -12.31 7.69 -7.49
CA LEU A 124 -13.71 7.50 -7.88
C LEU A 124 -13.89 6.06 -8.30
N PHE A 125 -14.72 5.30 -7.58
CA PHE A 125 -14.96 3.91 -7.94
C PHE A 125 -15.69 3.79 -9.26
N THR A 126 -15.03 3.17 -10.25
CA THR A 126 -15.54 3.01 -11.61
C THR A 126 -15.40 1.57 -12.07
N ALA A 127 -16.12 1.20 -13.14
CA ALA A 127 -15.90 -0.04 -13.88
C ALA A 127 -14.43 -0.23 -14.30
N GLY A 128 -13.68 0.87 -14.52
CA GLY A 128 -12.27 0.84 -14.87
C GLY A 128 -11.40 0.24 -13.76
N MET A 129 -11.60 0.65 -12.50
CA MET A 129 -10.81 0.16 -11.37
C MET A 129 -10.91 -1.35 -11.18
N LEU A 130 -12.07 -1.94 -11.48
CA LEU A 130 -12.29 -3.39 -11.46
C LEU A 130 -11.33 -4.13 -12.41
N ASN A 131 -11.05 -3.53 -13.57
CA ASN A 131 -10.09 -4.08 -14.55
C ASN A 131 -8.63 -3.72 -14.21
N THR A 132 -8.39 -2.66 -13.43
CA THR A 132 -7.05 -2.19 -13.07
C THR A 132 -6.43 -2.98 -11.91
N TYR A 133 -7.24 -3.55 -11.01
CA TYR A 133 -6.75 -4.32 -9.86
C TYR A 133 -7.22 -5.79 -9.87
N PRO A 134 -6.93 -6.60 -10.92
CA PRO A 134 -7.45 -7.96 -11.06
C PRO A 134 -7.06 -8.91 -9.91
N ALA A 135 -5.97 -8.62 -9.19
CA ALA A 135 -5.62 -9.32 -7.96
C ALA A 135 -6.65 -9.08 -6.83
N ALA A 136 -7.17 -7.85 -6.71
CA ALA A 136 -8.11 -7.40 -5.67
C ALA A 136 -9.60 -7.67 -6.01
N PHE A 137 -9.85 -8.41 -7.09
CA PHE A 137 -11.18 -8.84 -7.53
C PHE A 137 -11.23 -10.34 -7.89
N GLY A 138 -10.15 -11.06 -7.57
CA GLY A 138 -10.06 -12.51 -7.71
C GLY A 138 -9.95 -13.03 -9.15
N ARG A 139 -8.70 -13.27 -9.58
CA ARG A 139 -8.25 -14.08 -10.74
C ARG A 139 -8.20 -13.36 -12.09
N GLU A 140 -7.04 -13.52 -12.75
CA GLU A 140 -6.85 -13.10 -14.14
C GLU A 140 -7.89 -13.72 -15.09
N GLY A 141 -8.50 -12.90 -15.94
CA GLY A 141 -9.37 -13.35 -17.02
C GLY A 141 -10.80 -13.71 -16.63
N MET A 142 -11.17 -13.64 -15.35
CA MET A 142 -12.58 -13.61 -14.93
C MET A 142 -12.96 -12.16 -14.57
N GLY A 143 -14.17 -11.76 -14.94
CA GLY A 143 -14.68 -10.41 -14.68
C GLY A 143 -14.87 -10.13 -13.18
N PRO A 144 -15.27 -8.91 -12.79
CA PRO A 144 -15.41 -8.54 -11.39
C PRO A 144 -16.31 -9.52 -10.63
N THR A 145 -15.75 -10.13 -9.59
CA THR A 145 -16.43 -11.16 -8.79
C THR A 145 -17.40 -10.53 -7.78
N VAL A 146 -17.20 -9.24 -7.46
CA VAL A 146 -18.01 -8.41 -6.55
C VAL A 146 -19.51 -8.49 -6.84
N THR A 147 -20.32 -8.58 -5.78
CA THR A 147 -21.77 -8.72 -5.94
C THR A 147 -22.36 -7.54 -6.74
N PRO A 148 -23.27 -7.77 -7.72
CA PRO A 148 -23.88 -6.69 -8.49
C PRO A 148 -24.60 -5.64 -7.62
N SER A 149 -25.13 -6.10 -6.47
CA SER A 149 -25.68 -5.28 -5.40
C SER A 149 -24.65 -4.32 -4.81
N PHE A 150 -23.49 -4.82 -4.40
CA PHE A 150 -22.42 -3.99 -3.85
C PHE A 150 -21.86 -3.03 -4.89
N TYR A 151 -21.64 -3.50 -6.12
CA TYR A 151 -21.18 -2.65 -7.22
C TYR A 151 -22.14 -1.49 -7.48
N SER A 152 -23.45 -1.76 -7.57
CA SER A 152 -24.47 -0.73 -7.79
C SER A 152 -24.58 0.27 -6.62
N GLN A 153 -24.21 -0.12 -5.40
CA GLN A 153 -24.19 0.76 -4.23
C GLN A 153 -22.96 1.68 -4.18
N HIS A 154 -21.86 1.33 -4.85
CA HIS A 154 -20.58 2.04 -4.74
C HIS A 154 -20.10 2.68 -6.06
N ILE A 155 -20.64 2.30 -7.22
CA ILE A 155 -20.26 2.89 -8.50
C ILE A 155 -20.43 4.41 -8.49
N ASN A 156 -19.42 5.12 -9.03
CA ASN A 156 -19.31 6.57 -9.04
C ASN A 156 -19.34 7.24 -7.64
N ARG A 157 -18.93 6.51 -6.60
CA ARG A 157 -18.70 7.06 -5.25
C ARG A 157 -17.21 7.11 -4.91
N PRO A 158 -16.81 7.94 -3.93
CA PRO A 158 -15.45 7.93 -3.41
C PRO A 158 -15.09 6.56 -2.83
N ALA A 159 -13.88 6.13 -3.12
CA ALA A 159 -13.23 4.96 -2.55
C ALA A 159 -11.82 5.35 -2.08
N LEU A 160 -11.29 4.59 -1.13
CA LEU A 160 -9.89 4.70 -0.72
C LEU A 160 -9.11 3.54 -1.32
N VAL A 161 -8.20 3.83 -2.25
CA VAL A 161 -7.23 2.85 -2.74
C VAL A 161 -6.11 2.79 -1.70
N ALA A 162 -6.07 1.70 -0.93
CA ALA A 162 -5.20 1.56 0.23
C ALA A 162 -3.75 1.27 -0.15
N ASP A 163 -2.84 2.04 0.43
CA ASP A 163 -1.40 1.76 0.43
C ASP A 163 -0.99 0.98 1.68
N THR A 164 -1.55 1.31 2.86
CA THR A 164 -1.37 0.56 4.11
C THR A 164 -2.69 0.40 4.88
N ILE A 165 -2.79 -0.71 5.62
CA ILE A 165 -3.89 -1.01 6.55
C ILE A 165 -3.28 -1.49 7.86
N ASP A 166 -3.54 -0.77 8.94
CA ASP A 166 -3.05 -1.04 10.28
C ASP A 166 -4.24 -1.36 11.20
N TRP A 167 -4.23 -2.51 11.88
CA TRP A 167 -5.26 -2.87 12.85
C TRP A 167 -5.00 -2.13 14.17
N LEU A 168 -5.97 -1.30 14.58
CA LEU A 168 -6.00 -0.63 15.88
C LEU A 168 -6.68 -1.49 16.94
N THR A 169 -7.64 -2.33 16.55
CA THR A 169 -8.31 -3.31 17.43
C THR A 169 -8.72 -4.53 16.62
N TYR A 170 -8.44 -5.71 17.18
CA TYR A 170 -8.86 -6.99 16.61
C TYR A 170 -10.12 -7.49 17.30
N THR A 171 -11.11 -7.86 16.50
CA THR A 171 -12.24 -8.70 16.90
C THR A 171 -12.00 -10.12 16.39
N ARG A 172 -12.29 -11.12 17.23
CA ARG A 172 -12.13 -12.56 16.96
C ARG A 172 -13.42 -13.29 17.28
#